data_AF-A0A518IXK9-F1
#
_entry.id   AF-A0A518IXK9-F1
#
_cell.length_a   1.000
_cell.length_b   1.000
_cell.length_c   1.000
_cell.angle_alpha   90.00
_cell.angle_beta   90.00
_cell.angle_gamma   90.00
#
_symmetry.space_group_name_H-M   'P 1'
#
loop_
_entity.id
_entity.type
_entity.pdbx_description
1 polymer ?
#
loop_
_entity_poly.entity_id
_entity_poly.type
_entity_poly.pdbx_seq_one_letter_code
_entity_poly.pdbx_strand_id
1 'polypeptide(L)'
;MNSATIAPLAVAGFLIASLPITGLAQPESPALNANPFAARPPQNQAPLFQGPSTTEDPTPGDLEKSAKMIQPKNSASDVDRFSSEAIEEALRRPVEAMFSDEPLENIIEILADKAGIPIRIDRRGLDDLGLTTDIPVTTAIKRASLEAALSIILSDLDLTHTIANEHLVITSVEAAESQLITRIYWSGETGLQADRNAIDLITATVTPDTWEELGGPSVIRGIETESGSSSGLVVTTTHFTHRKLQQLLDMIAAGAKEKVIAMEMKSPGLTP
;
A
#
# COMPACT_ATOMS: atom_id res chain seq x y z
N MET A 1 15.53 66.47 11.90
CA MET A 1 15.21 65.36 12.83
C MET A 1 16.39 64.40 12.80
N ASN A 2 16.79 63.94 13.98
CA ASN A 2 18.18 63.73 14.39
C ASN A 2 18.84 62.44 13.90
N SER A 3 20.14 62.56 13.65
CA SER A 3 21.16 61.51 13.54
C SER A 3 21.33 60.68 14.81
N ALA A 4 21.60 59.38 14.64
CA ALA A 4 22.40 58.55 15.56
C ALA A 4 22.96 57.36 14.75
N THR A 5 24.24 57.39 14.36
CA THR A 5 25.44 56.95 15.11
C THR A 5 25.73 55.45 14.95
N ILE A 6 26.81 55.20 14.21
CA ILE A 6 27.45 53.92 13.88
C ILE A 6 28.35 53.48 15.04
N ALA A 7 28.39 52.19 15.36
CA ALA A 7 29.38 51.58 16.26
C ALA A 7 30.18 50.48 15.50
N PRO A 8 31.52 50.42 15.61
CA PRO A 8 32.33 49.32 15.09
C PRO A 8 32.90 48.43 16.21
N LEU A 9 33.03 47.12 15.99
CA LEU A 9 33.91 46.23 16.78
C LEU A 9 34.08 44.89 16.03
N ALA A 10 35.18 44.67 15.31
CA ALA A 10 36.49 44.13 15.71
C ALA A 10 36.62 42.63 15.39
N VAL A 11 37.54 42.35 14.45
CA VAL A 11 38.02 41.05 13.99
C VAL A 11 39.13 40.56 14.93
N ALA A 12 39.05 39.30 15.37
CA ALA A 12 40.17 38.48 15.84
C ALA A 12 39.69 37.01 15.81
N GLY A 13 40.36 36.02 15.24
CA GLY A 13 41.80 35.84 15.11
C GLY A 13 42.17 34.52 15.79
N PHE A 14 42.32 33.48 14.97
CA PHE A 14 42.78 32.11 15.24
C PHE A 14 43.85 31.97 16.34
N LEU A 15 43.81 30.89 17.13
CA LEU A 15 45.04 30.28 17.67
C LEU A 15 44.84 28.80 18.05
N ILE A 16 45.45 27.94 17.22
CA ILE A 16 45.78 26.55 17.51
C ILE A 16 46.99 26.56 18.44
N ALA A 17 46.92 25.89 19.59
CA ALA A 17 48.08 25.61 20.43
C ALA A 17 48.26 24.10 20.57
N SER A 18 49.46 23.66 20.25
CA SER A 18 49.95 22.28 20.21
C SER A 18 50.96 22.05 21.35
N LEU A 19 51.20 20.76 21.63
CA LEU A 19 52.34 20.13 22.35
C LEU A 19 52.22 19.98 23.89
N PRO A 20 52.96 19.03 24.55
CA PRO A 20 53.85 17.98 24.03
C PRO A 20 53.59 16.54 24.55
N ILE A 21 54.26 15.58 23.91
CA ILE A 21 54.38 14.15 24.25
C ILE A 21 55.58 13.93 25.18
N THR A 22 55.38 13.22 26.29
CA THR A 22 56.37 12.46 27.11
C THR A 22 55.51 11.54 28.02
N GLY A 23 55.62 10.23 28.15
CA GLY A 23 56.75 9.31 28.09
C GLY A 23 56.81 8.54 29.43
N LEU A 24 56.76 7.20 29.36
CA LEU A 24 57.15 6.17 30.37
C LEU A 24 56.08 5.40 31.18
N ALA A 25 56.15 4.08 30.95
CA ALA A 25 56.08 2.95 31.89
C ALA A 25 54.72 2.48 32.48
N GLN A 26 54.38 1.23 32.14
CA GLN A 26 53.49 0.34 32.91
C GLN A 26 54.06 0.05 34.32
N PRO A 27 53.19 -0.35 35.27
CA PRO A 27 53.16 -1.78 35.64
C PRO A 27 51.75 -2.35 35.87
N GLU A 28 51.60 -3.61 35.43
CA GLU A 28 50.85 -4.76 35.98
C GLU A 28 49.53 -4.56 36.79
N SER A 29 48.42 -5.06 36.20
CA SER A 29 47.32 -5.95 36.68
C SER A 29 46.82 -5.92 38.15
N PRO A 30 45.56 -6.34 38.50
CA PRO A 30 44.62 -7.20 37.75
C PRO A 30 43.11 -6.83 37.82
N ALA A 31 42.33 -7.53 36.98
CA ALA A 31 40.93 -7.96 37.14
C ALA A 31 39.83 -6.92 37.46
N LEU A 32 38.96 -6.68 36.47
CA LEU A 32 37.50 -6.93 36.50
C LEU A 32 36.87 -6.18 35.31
N ASN A 33 36.56 -6.87 34.21
CA ASN A 33 35.34 -6.58 33.48
C ASN A 33 34.93 -7.81 32.67
N ALA A 34 33.92 -8.50 33.20
CA ALA A 34 33.24 -9.59 32.54
C ALA A 34 32.44 -9.03 31.35
N ASN A 35 32.53 -9.67 30.18
CA ASN A 35 31.54 -9.50 29.11
C ASN A 35 30.22 -10.16 29.55
N PRO A 36 29.13 -9.40 29.78
CA PRO A 36 27.90 -9.94 30.36
C PRO A 36 26.97 -10.63 29.36
N PHE A 37 27.43 -11.01 28.16
CA PHE A 37 26.58 -11.69 27.16
C PHE A 37 27.16 -12.98 26.56
N ALA A 38 28.23 -13.53 27.15
CA ALA A 38 28.72 -14.87 26.78
C ALA A 38 28.00 -15.97 27.58
N ALA A 39 26.73 -16.23 27.26
CA ALA A 39 26.05 -17.45 27.68
C ALA A 39 25.07 -17.89 26.58
N ARG A 40 25.53 -18.74 25.66
CA ARG A 40 24.67 -19.53 24.78
C ARG A 40 24.12 -20.72 25.60
N PRO A 41 22.82 -21.04 25.53
CA PRO A 41 22.29 -22.26 26.13
C PRO A 41 22.84 -23.51 25.40
N PRO A 42 22.87 -24.68 26.07
CA PRO A 42 23.42 -25.90 25.49
C PRO A 42 22.60 -26.36 24.28
N GLN A 43 23.32 -26.74 23.21
CA GLN A 43 22.79 -27.37 22.02
C GLN A 43 22.08 -28.68 22.40
N ASN A 44 20.75 -28.67 22.40
CA ASN A 44 19.99 -29.90 22.39
C ASN A 44 20.04 -30.45 20.96
N GLN A 45 20.76 -31.56 20.79
CA GLN A 45 20.87 -32.28 19.53
C GLN A 45 19.47 -32.74 19.11
N ALA A 46 19.03 -32.33 17.92
CA ALA A 46 17.86 -32.93 17.30
C ALA A 46 18.15 -34.42 17.05
N PRO A 47 17.21 -35.34 17.28
CA PRO A 47 17.41 -36.73 16.89
C PRO A 47 17.64 -36.81 15.38
N LEU A 48 18.71 -37.53 15.00
CA LEU A 48 19.00 -37.94 13.64
C LEU A 48 17.76 -38.62 13.06
N PHE A 49 17.08 -37.95 12.13
CA PHE A 49 16.08 -38.59 11.27
C PHE A 49 16.81 -39.59 10.38
N GLN A 50 16.81 -40.86 10.79
CA GLN A 50 17.08 -41.98 9.89
C GLN A 50 15.82 -42.18 9.04
N GLY A 51 15.85 -41.71 7.80
CA GLY A 51 14.89 -42.17 6.81
C GLY A 51 15.12 -43.65 6.51
N PRO A 52 14.08 -44.47 6.26
CA PRO A 52 14.30 -45.80 5.70
C PRO A 52 14.81 -45.65 4.26
N SER A 53 16.06 -46.05 4.04
CA SER A 53 16.53 -46.44 2.71
C SER A 53 15.80 -47.71 2.29
N THR A 54 14.81 -47.57 1.41
CA THR A 54 14.39 -48.67 0.55
C THR A 54 14.50 -48.19 -0.89
N THR A 55 15.46 -48.80 -1.57
CA THR A 55 15.61 -48.88 -3.01
C THR A 55 14.42 -49.64 -3.59
N GLU A 56 13.51 -48.95 -4.26
CA GLU A 56 12.69 -49.55 -5.31
C GLU A 56 12.66 -48.59 -6.51
N ASP A 57 13.07 -49.13 -7.64
CA ASP A 57 13.17 -48.52 -8.95
C ASP A 57 11.78 -48.49 -9.60
N PRO A 58 11.22 -47.33 -10.00
CA PRO A 58 10.09 -47.30 -10.91
C PRO A 58 10.56 -47.03 -12.34
N THR A 59 10.54 -48.11 -13.12
CA THR A 59 10.32 -48.19 -14.57
C THR A 59 9.68 -46.93 -15.19
N PRO A 60 10.20 -46.40 -16.32
CA PRO A 60 9.71 -45.20 -16.94
C PRO A 60 8.41 -45.47 -17.69
N GLY A 61 7.29 -45.05 -17.11
CA GLY A 61 5.99 -45.09 -17.77
C GLY A 61 4.88 -44.80 -16.80
N ASP A 62 4.71 -43.52 -16.42
CA ASP A 62 3.47 -42.92 -15.91
C ASP A 62 3.69 -41.42 -15.58
N LEU A 63 4.17 -40.62 -16.54
CA LEU A 63 4.26 -39.15 -16.40
C LEU A 63 3.07 -38.39 -17.01
N GLU A 64 2.02 -39.07 -17.49
CA GLU A 64 0.81 -38.45 -18.04
C GLU A 64 -0.42 -38.73 -17.18
N LYS A 65 -0.54 -38.07 -16.01
CA LYS A 65 -1.83 -37.68 -15.37
C LYS A 65 -1.66 -37.12 -13.96
N SER A 66 -0.90 -36.03 -13.80
CA SER A 66 -1.01 -35.19 -12.59
C SER A 66 -0.36 -33.81 -12.74
N ALA A 67 -0.23 -33.28 -13.95
CA ALA A 67 0.04 -31.86 -14.16
C ALA A 67 -1.28 -31.05 -14.11
N LYS A 68 -1.99 -31.11 -12.98
CA LYS A 68 -3.13 -30.22 -12.73
C LYS A 68 -2.62 -28.99 -11.99
N MET A 69 -2.27 -27.97 -12.77
CA MET A 69 -2.48 -26.56 -12.46
C MET A 69 -2.15 -26.13 -11.01
N ILE A 70 -0.86 -25.99 -10.70
CA ILE A 70 -0.43 -25.11 -9.61
C ILE A 70 -0.12 -23.76 -10.26
N GLN A 71 -1.16 -22.94 -10.41
CA GLN A 71 -0.98 -21.50 -10.56
C GLN A 71 -0.27 -21.00 -9.30
N PRO A 72 0.80 -20.18 -9.39
CA PRO A 72 1.28 -19.45 -8.22
C PRO A 72 0.15 -18.55 -7.76
N LYS A 73 -0.44 -18.91 -6.62
CA LYS A 73 -1.52 -18.15 -5.98
C LYS A 73 -0.83 -16.99 -5.26
N ASN A 74 -1.19 -15.78 -5.63
CA ASN A 74 -0.57 -14.55 -5.15
C ASN A 74 -0.88 -14.35 -3.66
N SER A 75 -0.08 -14.97 -2.81
CA SER A 75 -0.33 -15.13 -1.37
C SER A 75 -0.20 -13.87 -0.51
N ALA A 76 0.14 -12.71 -1.08
CA ALA A 76 0.10 -11.43 -0.36
C ALA A 76 -1.19 -10.63 -0.64
N SER A 77 -1.74 -10.70 -1.86
CA SER A 77 -3.01 -10.05 -2.21
C SER A 77 -4.22 -10.90 -1.88
N ASP A 78 -4.08 -12.23 -1.88
CA ASP A 78 -5.22 -13.13 -1.64
C ASP A 78 -5.72 -13.05 -0.19
N VAL A 79 -4.81 -12.92 0.80
CA VAL A 79 -5.20 -12.83 2.22
C VAL A 79 -5.98 -11.54 2.50
N ASP A 80 -5.58 -10.42 1.91
CA ASP A 80 -6.28 -9.13 2.07
C ASP A 80 -7.61 -9.10 1.28
N ARG A 81 -7.69 -9.84 0.16
CA ARG A 81 -8.88 -9.91 -0.70
C ARG A 81 -10.02 -10.73 -0.10
N PHE A 82 -9.73 -11.83 0.61
CA PHE A 82 -10.77 -12.63 1.25
C PHE A 82 -11.42 -11.92 2.44
N SER A 83 -10.66 -11.09 3.15
CA SER A 83 -11.13 -10.37 4.32
C SER A 83 -11.81 -9.05 3.97
N SER A 84 -11.37 -8.38 2.90
CA SER A 84 -12.05 -7.19 2.36
C SER A 84 -13.42 -7.53 1.77
N GLU A 85 -13.58 -8.64 1.05
CA GLU A 85 -14.87 -9.05 0.47
C GLU A 85 -15.98 -9.21 1.53
N ALA A 86 -15.65 -9.78 2.70
CA ALA A 86 -16.61 -9.93 3.79
C ALA A 86 -17.05 -8.57 4.37
N ILE A 87 -16.13 -7.61 4.43
CA ILE A 87 -16.41 -6.24 4.90
C ILE A 87 -17.22 -5.48 3.84
N GLU A 88 -16.88 -5.60 2.57
CA GLU A 88 -17.65 -5.02 1.46
C GLU A 88 -19.09 -5.54 1.42
N GLU A 89 -19.28 -6.84 1.65
CA GLU A 89 -20.62 -7.41 1.73
C GLU A 89 -21.39 -6.93 2.96
N ALA A 90 -20.72 -6.74 4.09
CA ALA A 90 -21.32 -6.11 5.27
C ALA A 90 -21.71 -4.64 5.02
N LEU A 91 -20.88 -3.89 4.29
CA LEU A 91 -21.14 -2.50 3.89
C LEU A 91 -22.38 -2.36 3.01
N ARG A 92 -22.72 -3.38 2.21
CA ARG A 92 -23.93 -3.40 1.37
C ARG A 92 -25.22 -3.66 2.14
N ARG A 93 -25.14 -4.19 3.38
CA ARG A 93 -26.34 -4.51 4.16
C ARG A 93 -27.10 -3.26 4.55
N PRO A 94 -28.44 -3.30 4.54
CA PRO A 94 -29.25 -2.17 4.94
C PRO A 94 -29.16 -1.96 6.46
N VAL A 95 -28.98 -0.70 6.88
CA VAL A 95 -28.96 -0.29 8.28
C VAL A 95 -29.92 0.87 8.51
N GLU A 96 -30.43 0.94 9.73
CA GLU A 96 -31.17 2.07 10.25
C GLU A 96 -30.29 2.82 11.26
N ALA A 97 -30.10 4.10 11.00
CA ALA A 97 -29.22 5.00 11.73
C ALA A 97 -29.99 6.28 12.08
N MET A 98 -30.42 6.38 13.32
CA MET A 98 -31.11 7.55 13.86
C MET A 98 -30.34 8.03 15.08
N PHE A 99 -29.56 9.09 14.89
CA PHE A 99 -28.70 9.68 15.90
C PHE A 99 -29.03 11.17 16.04
N SER A 100 -29.05 11.65 17.28
CA SER A 100 -29.36 13.03 17.61
C SER A 100 -28.37 13.51 18.65
N ASP A 101 -27.45 14.39 18.25
CA ASP A 101 -26.41 14.94 19.13
C ASP A 101 -25.56 13.83 19.80
N GLU A 102 -25.30 12.74 19.07
CA GLU A 102 -24.57 11.58 19.60
C GLU A 102 -23.08 11.68 19.19
N PRO A 103 -22.13 11.42 20.11
CA PRO A 103 -20.70 11.37 19.79
C PRO A 103 -20.37 10.40 18.64
N LEU A 104 -19.49 10.81 17.74
CA LEU A 104 -19.03 9.98 16.62
C LEU A 104 -18.50 8.62 17.10
N GLU A 105 -17.77 8.57 18.21
CA GLU A 105 -17.26 7.32 18.82
C GLU A 105 -18.39 6.31 19.09
N ASN A 106 -19.47 6.77 19.74
CA ASN A 106 -20.62 5.92 20.09
C ASN A 106 -21.38 5.48 18.83
N ILE A 107 -21.54 6.38 17.85
CA ILE A 107 -22.18 6.05 16.57
C ILE A 107 -21.43 4.93 15.87
N ILE A 108 -20.10 5.02 15.80
CA ILE A 108 -19.25 4.02 15.16
C ILE A 108 -19.31 2.68 15.90
N GLU A 109 -19.32 2.68 17.24
CA GLU A 109 -19.48 1.45 18.04
C GLU A 109 -20.83 0.77 17.77
N ILE A 110 -21.93 1.53 17.76
CA ILE A 110 -23.27 1.01 17.45
C ILE A 110 -23.33 0.44 16.03
N LEU A 111 -22.68 1.10 15.06
CA LEU A 111 -22.63 0.61 13.68
C LEU A 111 -21.76 -0.64 13.54
N ALA A 112 -20.66 -0.74 14.28
CA ALA A 112 -19.80 -1.93 14.31
C ALA A 112 -20.58 -3.15 14.81
N ASP A 113 -21.32 -3.00 15.92
CA ASP A 113 -22.14 -4.07 16.51
C ASP A 113 -23.28 -4.50 15.58
N LYS A 114 -23.98 -3.53 14.98
CA LYS A 114 -25.08 -3.81 14.04
C LYS A 114 -24.59 -4.50 12.76
N ALA A 115 -23.43 -4.10 12.26
CA ALA A 115 -22.87 -4.62 11.02
C ALA A 115 -22.14 -5.96 11.23
N GLY A 116 -21.66 -6.23 12.44
CA GLY A 116 -20.86 -7.39 12.78
C GLY A 116 -19.44 -7.33 12.20
N ILE A 117 -18.92 -6.12 11.97
CA ILE A 117 -17.56 -5.90 11.46
C ILE A 117 -16.81 -4.97 12.41
N PRO A 118 -15.50 -5.16 12.59
CA PRO A 118 -14.71 -4.30 13.45
C PRO A 118 -14.42 -2.97 12.74
N ILE A 119 -14.99 -1.88 13.28
CA ILE A 119 -14.75 -0.50 12.80
C ILE A 119 -13.81 0.22 13.77
N ARG A 120 -12.83 0.95 13.24
CA ARG A 120 -11.84 1.72 14.00
C ARG A 120 -11.81 3.16 13.54
N ILE A 121 -11.54 4.08 14.45
CA ILE A 121 -11.30 5.49 14.14
C ILE A 121 -9.78 5.74 14.14
N ASP A 122 -9.29 6.29 13.04
CA ASP A 122 -7.93 6.82 12.94
C ASP A 122 -7.86 8.20 13.57
N ARG A 123 -7.45 8.24 14.84
CA ARG A 123 -7.34 9.49 15.60
C ARG A 123 -6.41 10.50 14.93
N ARG A 124 -5.38 10.05 14.22
CA ARG A 124 -4.43 10.95 13.57
C ARG A 124 -5.09 11.71 12.43
N GLY A 125 -5.84 10.99 11.59
CA GLY A 125 -6.62 11.61 10.52
C GLY A 125 -7.68 12.61 11.03
N LEU A 126 -8.28 12.35 12.20
CA LEU A 126 -9.19 13.31 12.85
C LEU A 126 -8.44 14.52 13.41
N ASP A 127 -7.33 14.30 14.11
CA ASP A 127 -6.49 15.35 14.70
C ASP A 127 -6.00 16.34 13.62
N ASP A 128 -5.68 15.85 12.42
CA ASP A 128 -5.26 16.66 11.28
C ASP A 128 -6.35 17.65 10.80
N LEU A 129 -7.63 17.30 11.01
CA LEU A 129 -8.78 18.17 10.78
C LEU A 129 -9.17 19.01 12.01
N GLY A 130 -8.43 18.89 13.12
CA GLY A 130 -8.77 19.51 14.40
C GLY A 130 -10.03 18.93 15.04
N LEU A 131 -10.39 17.69 14.67
CA LEU A 131 -11.57 16.98 15.11
C LEU A 131 -11.25 16.00 16.25
N THR A 132 -12.22 15.76 17.12
CA THR A 132 -12.12 14.82 18.24
C THR A 132 -13.17 13.71 18.10
N THR A 133 -13.02 12.60 18.82
CA THR A 133 -13.97 11.46 18.71
C THR A 133 -15.33 11.73 19.36
N ASP A 134 -15.43 12.78 20.18
CA ASP A 134 -16.64 13.21 20.89
C ASP A 134 -17.51 14.20 20.11
N ILE A 135 -17.18 14.49 18.84
CA ILE A 135 -17.97 15.39 18.00
C ILE A 135 -19.41 14.88 17.91
N PRO A 136 -20.41 15.71 18.26
CA PRO A 136 -21.79 15.33 18.14
C PRO A 136 -22.21 15.30 16.67
N VAL A 137 -22.82 14.20 16.26
CA VAL A 137 -23.38 14.04 14.92
C VAL A 137 -24.88 13.78 15.01
N THR A 138 -25.62 14.45 14.14
CA THR A 138 -27.07 14.28 14.01
C THR A 138 -27.37 13.74 12.62
N THR A 139 -28.02 12.59 12.53
CA THR A 139 -28.34 11.96 11.25
C THR A 139 -29.61 11.11 11.39
N ALA A 140 -30.50 11.22 10.39
CA ALA A 140 -31.75 10.47 10.36
C ALA A 140 -31.88 9.69 9.05
N ILE A 141 -31.48 8.42 9.09
CA ILE A 141 -31.50 7.50 7.95
C ILE A 141 -32.40 6.30 8.29
N LYS A 142 -33.54 6.21 7.60
CA LYS A 142 -34.52 5.13 7.81
C LYS A 142 -34.11 3.81 7.17
N ARG A 143 -33.55 3.85 5.96
CA ARG A 143 -33.10 2.66 5.23
C ARG A 143 -32.08 3.01 4.15
N ALA A 144 -30.81 2.75 4.43
CA ALA A 144 -29.72 2.87 3.45
C ALA A 144 -28.73 1.70 3.66
N SER A 145 -27.84 1.44 2.69
CA SER A 145 -26.71 0.56 2.94
C SER A 145 -25.81 1.17 4.03
N LEU A 146 -25.09 0.34 4.78
CA LEU A 146 -24.11 0.81 5.77
C LEU A 146 -23.07 1.74 5.13
N GLU A 147 -22.62 1.42 3.92
CA GLU A 147 -21.73 2.27 3.13
C GLU A 147 -22.30 3.67 2.91
N ALA A 148 -23.55 3.75 2.46
CA ALA A 148 -24.20 5.04 2.22
C ALA A 148 -24.44 5.79 3.52
N ALA A 149 -24.83 5.09 4.60
CA ALA A 149 -25.01 5.70 5.91
C ALA A 149 -23.70 6.29 6.44
N LEU A 150 -22.61 5.53 6.39
CA LEU A 150 -21.27 6.01 6.75
C LEU A 150 -20.85 7.17 5.85
N SER A 151 -21.03 7.06 4.54
CA SER A 151 -20.68 8.14 3.62
C SER A 151 -21.40 9.44 3.96
N ILE A 152 -22.68 9.39 4.33
CA ILE A 152 -23.46 10.58 4.71
C ILE A 152 -22.95 11.15 6.04
N ILE A 153 -22.85 10.30 7.07
CA ILE A 153 -22.41 10.70 8.43
C ILE A 153 -21.01 11.34 8.38
N LEU A 154 -20.11 10.77 7.59
CA LEU A 154 -18.71 11.17 7.53
C LEU A 154 -18.48 12.36 6.58
N SER A 155 -19.33 12.52 5.55
CA SER A 155 -19.17 13.61 4.57
C SER A 155 -19.33 15.00 5.18
N ASP A 156 -20.17 15.16 6.21
CA ASP A 156 -20.35 16.44 6.90
C ASP A 156 -19.11 16.85 7.73
N LEU A 157 -18.20 15.90 7.99
CA LEU A 157 -16.98 16.09 8.80
C LEU A 157 -15.69 16.01 7.96
N ASP A 158 -15.79 16.00 6.63
CA ASP A 158 -14.65 15.76 5.72
C ASP A 158 -13.88 14.45 6.02
N LEU A 159 -14.61 13.45 6.53
CA LEU A 159 -14.10 12.10 6.81
C LEU A 159 -14.54 11.11 5.74
N THR A 160 -13.81 10.01 5.64
CA THR A 160 -14.14 8.87 4.79
C THR A 160 -13.80 7.55 5.48
N HIS A 161 -14.13 6.44 4.83
CA HIS A 161 -13.77 5.11 5.31
C HIS A 161 -12.84 4.41 4.32
N THR A 162 -11.94 3.59 4.84
CA THR A 162 -11.09 2.69 4.06
C THR A 162 -11.10 1.30 4.70
N ILE A 163 -10.78 0.26 3.92
CA ILE A 163 -10.63 -1.09 4.44
C ILE A 163 -9.13 -1.38 4.55
N ALA A 164 -8.65 -1.69 5.75
CA ALA A 164 -7.25 -2.00 6.01
C ALA A 164 -7.11 -3.00 7.15
N ASN A 165 -6.25 -4.02 6.98
CA ASN A 165 -5.96 -5.04 8.00
C ASN A 165 -7.23 -5.72 8.53
N GLU A 166 -8.18 -6.08 7.67
CA GLU A 166 -9.47 -6.70 8.07
C GLU A 166 -10.35 -5.81 8.96
N HIS A 167 -10.08 -4.51 9.00
CA HIS A 167 -10.86 -3.51 9.72
C HIS A 167 -11.41 -2.46 8.76
N LEU A 168 -12.59 -1.95 9.07
CA LEU A 168 -13.07 -0.69 8.49
C LEU A 168 -12.45 0.46 9.29
N VAL A 169 -11.71 1.33 8.64
CA VAL A 169 -11.02 2.45 9.27
C VAL A 169 -11.68 3.76 8.83
N ILE A 170 -12.15 4.54 9.79
CA ILE A 170 -12.64 5.91 9.59
C ILE A 170 -11.46 6.86 9.72
N THR A 171 -11.17 7.64 8.68
CA THR A 171 -10.04 8.57 8.63
C THR A 171 -10.41 9.80 7.80
N SER A 172 -9.54 10.82 7.74
CA SER A 172 -9.77 11.98 6.87
C SER A 172 -9.68 11.61 5.39
N VAL A 173 -10.35 12.38 4.54
CA VAL A 173 -10.24 12.19 3.08
C VAL A 173 -8.78 12.28 2.64
N GLU A 174 -8.02 13.24 3.18
CA GLU A 174 -6.60 13.40 2.88
C GLU A 174 -5.76 12.19 3.30
N ALA A 175 -5.95 11.67 4.52
CA ALA A 175 -5.23 10.50 4.98
C ALA A 175 -5.58 9.24 4.18
N ALA A 176 -6.86 9.04 3.85
CA ALA A 176 -7.30 7.96 2.97
C ALA A 176 -6.70 8.07 1.56
N GLU A 177 -6.62 9.29 1.03
CA GLU A 177 -5.97 9.55 -0.26
C GLU A 177 -4.46 9.37 -0.18
N SER A 178 -3.81 9.62 0.95
CA SER A 178 -2.36 9.43 1.10
C SER A 178 -1.93 7.95 1.11
N GLN A 179 -2.87 7.02 1.31
CA GLN A 179 -2.56 5.60 1.43
C GLN A 179 -2.15 5.01 0.07
N LEU A 180 -0.88 4.60 -0.02
CA LEU A 180 -0.32 3.93 -1.20
C LEU A 180 -0.78 2.47 -1.24
N ILE A 181 -1.47 2.10 -2.30
CA ILE A 181 -1.90 0.74 -2.61
C ILE A 181 -1.03 0.23 -3.75
N THR A 182 -0.64 -1.06 -3.71
CA THR A 182 0.09 -1.68 -4.83
C THR A 182 -0.85 -2.55 -5.64
N ARG A 183 -0.92 -2.33 -6.95
CA ARG A 183 -1.70 -3.15 -7.90
C ARG A 183 -0.86 -3.53 -9.11
N ILE A 184 -1.18 -4.70 -9.67
CA ILE A 184 -0.58 -5.20 -10.91
C ILE A 184 -1.61 -5.06 -12.02
N TYR A 185 -1.23 -4.39 -13.10
CA TYR A 185 -2.01 -4.22 -14.32
C TYR A 185 -1.40 -5.07 -15.43
N TRP A 186 -2.06 -6.18 -15.78
CA TRP A 186 -1.55 -7.08 -16.80
C TRP A 186 -1.85 -6.57 -18.21
N SER A 187 -0.87 -6.70 -19.13
CA SER A 187 -1.03 -6.24 -20.52
C SER A 187 -2.14 -6.96 -21.29
N GLY A 188 -2.46 -8.20 -20.89
CA GLY A 188 -3.60 -8.93 -21.44
C GLY A 188 -4.97 -8.31 -21.13
N GLU A 189 -5.09 -7.60 -20.00
CA GLU A 189 -6.33 -6.94 -19.58
C GLU A 189 -6.41 -5.51 -20.09
N THR A 190 -5.29 -4.78 -20.04
CA THR A 190 -5.23 -3.36 -20.42
C THR A 190 -4.99 -3.13 -21.91
N GLY A 191 -4.50 -4.15 -22.63
CA GLY A 191 -4.06 -4.03 -24.02
C GLY A 191 -2.79 -3.20 -24.20
N LEU A 192 -2.14 -2.77 -23.10
CA LEU A 192 -0.94 -1.96 -23.10
C LEU A 192 0.26 -2.82 -22.70
N GLN A 193 1.26 -2.87 -23.57
CA GLN A 193 2.53 -3.54 -23.24
C GLN A 193 3.24 -2.76 -22.15
N ALA A 194 3.82 -3.46 -21.16
CA ALA A 194 4.55 -2.83 -20.07
C ALA A 194 5.97 -2.40 -20.50
N ASP A 195 6.07 -1.58 -21.54
CA ASP A 195 7.32 -1.03 -22.04
C ASP A 195 7.64 0.35 -21.41
N ARG A 196 8.83 0.88 -21.70
CA ARG A 196 9.21 2.22 -21.21
C ARG A 196 8.27 3.32 -21.70
N ASN A 197 7.77 3.22 -22.94
CA ASN A 197 6.88 4.23 -23.49
C ASN A 197 5.54 4.28 -22.74
N ALA A 198 4.99 3.12 -22.37
CA ALA A 198 3.79 3.03 -21.56
C ALA A 198 3.99 3.66 -20.18
N ILE A 199 5.14 3.41 -19.55
CA ILE A 199 5.50 4.02 -18.27
C ILE A 199 5.57 5.55 -18.43
N ASP A 200 6.31 6.06 -19.42
CA ASP A 200 6.47 7.50 -19.67
C ASP A 200 5.13 8.18 -19.97
N LEU A 201 4.26 7.52 -20.73
CA LEU A 201 2.92 8.01 -21.01
C LEU A 201 2.10 8.09 -19.72
N ILE A 202 2.10 7.02 -18.91
CA ILE A 202 1.35 6.99 -17.65
C ILE A 202 1.85 8.06 -16.69
N THR A 203 3.17 8.20 -16.53
CA THR A 203 3.77 9.19 -15.64
C THR A 203 3.48 10.62 -16.10
N ALA A 204 3.47 10.87 -17.41
CA ALA A 204 3.13 12.18 -17.98
C ALA A 204 1.63 12.52 -17.96
N THR A 205 0.75 11.51 -17.96
CA THR A 205 -0.71 11.75 -18.11
C THR A 205 -1.47 11.67 -16.79
N VAL A 206 -1.03 10.81 -15.87
CA VAL A 206 -1.73 10.54 -14.60
C VAL A 206 -1.03 11.29 -13.47
N THR A 207 -1.54 12.48 -13.10
CA THR A 207 -1.02 13.30 -11.95
C THR A 207 0.51 13.31 -11.86
N PRO A 208 1.20 14.02 -12.77
CA PRO A 208 2.65 13.91 -12.93
C PRO A 208 3.44 14.16 -11.63
N ASP A 209 2.96 15.08 -10.79
CA ASP A 209 3.54 15.45 -9.51
C ASP A 209 3.58 14.34 -8.45
N THR A 210 2.83 13.24 -8.64
CA THR A 210 2.79 12.14 -7.66
C THR A 210 3.89 11.10 -7.83
N TRP A 211 4.57 11.05 -8.98
CA TRP A 211 5.51 9.97 -9.29
C TRP A 211 6.89 10.18 -8.68
N GLU A 212 7.56 9.09 -8.29
CA GLU A 212 8.90 9.04 -7.72
C GLU A 212 9.93 9.77 -8.58
N GLU A 213 9.80 9.69 -9.91
CA GLU A 213 10.67 10.39 -10.86
C GLU A 213 10.58 11.92 -10.73
N LEU A 214 9.44 12.43 -10.27
CA LEU A 214 9.18 13.84 -10.00
C LEU A 214 9.20 14.14 -8.49
N GLY A 215 9.70 13.22 -7.66
CA GLY A 215 9.85 13.37 -6.21
C GLY A 215 8.58 13.09 -5.40
N GLY A 216 7.55 12.52 -6.02
CA GLY A 216 6.32 12.11 -5.35
C GLY A 216 6.38 10.70 -4.74
N PRO A 217 5.35 10.31 -3.97
CA PRO A 217 5.34 9.05 -3.22
C PRO A 217 4.99 7.80 -4.06
N SER A 218 4.60 7.97 -5.32
CA SER A 218 4.04 6.91 -6.16
C SER A 218 5.08 6.29 -7.07
N VAL A 219 5.01 4.97 -7.26
CA VAL A 219 6.01 4.19 -8.01
C VAL A 219 5.31 3.40 -9.12
N ILE A 220 5.92 3.35 -10.30
CA ILE A 220 5.50 2.48 -11.41
C ILE A 220 6.70 1.72 -11.95
N ARG A 221 6.53 0.43 -12.23
CA ARG A 221 7.55 -0.46 -12.81
C ARG A 221 6.92 -1.42 -13.80
N GLY A 222 7.63 -1.71 -14.90
CA GLY A 222 7.31 -2.80 -15.80
C GLY A 222 7.86 -4.12 -15.25
N ILE A 223 7.06 -5.17 -15.34
CA ILE A 223 7.46 -6.56 -15.11
C ILE A 223 7.24 -7.34 -16.40
N GLU A 224 8.18 -8.21 -16.71
CA GLU A 224 8.08 -9.15 -17.82
C GLU A 224 8.16 -10.56 -17.24
N THR A 225 7.31 -11.45 -17.73
CA THR A 225 7.36 -12.86 -17.31
C THR A 225 8.56 -13.54 -17.98
N GLU A 226 9.19 -14.52 -17.33
CA GLU A 226 10.37 -15.25 -17.84
C GLU A 226 10.16 -15.88 -19.23
N SER A 227 8.92 -16.18 -19.60
CA SER A 227 8.57 -16.70 -20.94
C SER A 227 8.34 -15.62 -22.01
N GLY A 228 8.47 -14.33 -21.68
CA GLY A 228 8.28 -13.19 -22.60
C GLY A 228 6.84 -12.98 -23.12
N SER A 229 5.90 -13.89 -22.83
CA SER A 229 4.55 -13.86 -23.38
C SER A 229 3.58 -12.89 -22.69
N SER A 230 3.87 -12.49 -21.44
CA SER A 230 3.01 -11.62 -20.65
C SER A 230 3.85 -10.56 -19.95
N SER A 231 3.48 -9.30 -20.17
CA SER A 231 4.05 -8.13 -19.52
C SER A 231 3.01 -7.53 -18.56
N GLY A 232 3.46 -6.81 -17.54
CA GLY A 232 2.56 -6.19 -16.57
C GLY A 232 3.18 -4.94 -15.96
N LEU A 233 2.33 -4.03 -15.48
CA LEU A 233 2.76 -2.83 -14.76
C LEU A 233 2.44 -3.01 -13.28
N VAL A 234 3.47 -2.94 -12.44
CA VAL A 234 3.30 -2.87 -10.99
C VAL A 234 3.28 -1.39 -10.61
N VAL A 235 2.17 -0.94 -10.03
CA VAL A 235 1.95 0.46 -9.67
C VAL A 235 1.60 0.53 -8.20
N THR A 236 2.38 1.32 -7.45
CA THR A 236 2.14 1.65 -6.05
C THR A 236 1.76 3.11 -5.96
N THR A 237 0.49 3.41 -5.72
CA THR A 237 -0.03 4.79 -5.69
C THR A 237 -1.30 4.90 -4.85
N THR A 238 -1.75 6.12 -4.63
CA THR A 238 -3.02 6.43 -3.96
C THR A 238 -4.24 5.84 -4.69
N HIS A 239 -5.34 5.62 -3.97
CA HIS A 239 -6.60 5.12 -4.56
C HIS A 239 -7.11 6.03 -5.68
N PHE A 240 -7.05 7.34 -5.49
CA PHE A 240 -7.48 8.33 -6.49
C PHE A 240 -6.67 8.23 -7.79
N THR A 241 -5.34 8.13 -7.69
CA THR A 241 -4.46 7.96 -8.84
C THR A 241 -4.70 6.62 -9.54
N HIS A 242 -4.93 5.54 -8.79
CA HIS A 242 -5.32 4.25 -9.37
C HIS A 242 -6.61 4.33 -10.19
N ARG A 243 -7.61 5.11 -9.75
CA ARG A 243 -8.86 5.31 -10.52
C ARG A 243 -8.60 6.06 -11.83
N LYS A 244 -7.80 7.12 -11.80
CA LYS A 244 -7.41 7.86 -13.02
C LYS A 244 -6.62 6.98 -13.99
N LEU A 245 -5.69 6.18 -13.46
CA LEU A 245 -4.94 5.21 -14.24
C LEU A 245 -5.87 4.18 -14.89
N GLN A 246 -6.80 3.59 -14.14
CA GLN A 246 -7.77 2.63 -14.67
C GLN A 246 -8.60 3.26 -15.81
N GLN A 247 -9.10 4.49 -15.61
CA GLN A 247 -9.86 5.19 -16.65
C GLN A 247 -9.05 5.40 -17.93
N LEU A 248 -7.77 5.75 -17.81
CA LEU A 248 -6.87 5.89 -18.96
C LEU A 248 -6.66 4.53 -19.66
N LEU A 249 -6.41 3.47 -18.90
CA LEU A 249 -6.20 2.13 -19.44
C LEU A 249 -7.46 1.60 -20.12
N ASP A 250 -8.64 1.82 -19.53
CA ASP A 250 -9.93 1.45 -20.12
C ASP A 250 -10.17 2.21 -21.44
N MET A 251 -9.81 3.50 -21.49
CA MET A 251 -9.90 4.31 -22.70
C MET A 251 -8.98 3.79 -23.81
N ILE A 252 -7.73 3.42 -23.48
CA ILE A 252 -6.77 2.83 -24.42
C ILE A 252 -7.28 1.47 -24.91
N ALA A 253 -7.75 0.62 -24.00
CA ALA A 253 -8.29 -0.69 -24.32
C ALA A 253 -9.53 -0.60 -25.22
N ALA A 254 -10.41 0.38 -25.00
CA ALA A 254 -11.57 0.65 -25.85
C ALA A 254 -11.16 1.12 -27.25
N GLY A 255 -10.23 2.08 -27.35
CA GLY A 255 -9.73 2.57 -28.63
C GLY A 255 -8.97 1.52 -29.45
N ALA A 256 -8.27 0.59 -28.78
CA ALA A 256 -7.62 -0.54 -29.43
C ALA A 256 -8.64 -1.51 -30.05
N LYS A 257 -9.76 -1.76 -29.38
CA LYS A 257 -10.85 -2.63 -29.89
C LYS A 257 -11.52 -2.04 -31.13
N GLU A 258 -11.76 -0.74 -31.15
CA GLU A 258 -12.41 -0.07 -32.29
C GLU A 258 -11.54 -0.10 -33.56
N LYS A 259 -10.21 0.02 -33.41
CA LYS A 259 -9.26 -0.09 -34.52
C LYS A 259 -9.18 -1.51 -35.10
N VAL A 260 -9.33 -2.55 -34.27
CA VAL A 260 -9.39 -3.95 -34.72
C VAL A 260 -10.66 -4.22 -35.54
N ILE A 261 -11.81 -3.72 -35.10
CA ILE A 261 -13.09 -3.89 -35.82
C ILE A 261 -13.06 -3.15 -37.18
N ALA A 262 -12.50 -1.95 -37.22
CA ALA A 262 -12.36 -1.19 -38.47
C ALA A 262 -11.41 -1.86 -39.48
N MET A 263 -10.42 -2.61 -38.99
CA MET A 263 -9.44 -3.33 -39.82
C MET A 263 -10.01 -4.65 -40.37
N GLU A 264 -10.94 -5.30 -39.65
CA GLU A 264 -11.63 -6.52 -40.09
C GLU A 264 -12.71 -6.26 -41.17
N MET A 265 -13.29 -5.05 -41.23
CA MET A 265 -14.31 -4.70 -42.23
C MET A 265 -13.74 -4.29 -43.61
N LYS A 266 -12.43 -4.18 -43.78
CA LYS A 266 -11.79 -3.82 -45.06
C LYS A 266 -11.21 -5.03 -45.79
N SER A 267 -12.06 -6.03 -46.07
CA SER A 267 -11.82 -7.00 -47.15
C SER A 267 -13.11 -7.69 -47.60
N PRO A 268 -13.88 -7.13 -48.55
CA PRO A 268 -14.68 -7.92 -49.48
C PRO A 268 -13.86 -8.18 -50.75
N GLY A 269 -13.74 -9.46 -51.09
CA GLY A 269 -12.86 -9.98 -52.14
C GLY A 269 -13.07 -9.37 -53.52
N LEU A 270 -11.95 -9.21 -54.22
CA LEU A 270 -11.90 -9.08 -55.66
C LEU A 270 -11.42 -10.44 -56.20
N THR A 271 -12.33 -11.30 -56.62
CA THR A 271 -11.99 -12.42 -57.51
C THR A 271 -12.22 -11.99 -58.96
N PRO A 272 -11.33 -12.41 -59.88
CA PRO A 272 -11.20 -11.86 -61.23
C PRO A 272 -12.35 -12.20 -62.18
#